data_AF-A0A938W7M4-F1
#
_entry.id   AF-A0A938W7M4-F1
#
_cell.length_a   1.000
_cell.length_b   1.000
_cell.length_c   1.000
_cell.angle_alpha   90.00
_cell.angle_beta   90.00
_cell.angle_gamma   90.00
#
_symmetry.space_group_name_H-M   'P 1'
#
loop_
_entity.id
_entity.type
_entity.pdbx_description
1 polymer ?
#
loop_
_entity_poly.entity_id
_entity_poly.type
_entity_poly.pdbx_seq_one_letter_code
_entity_poly.pdbx_strand_id
1 'polypeptide(L)'
;MTASPTPRPKTAGSAEAVLSTLWLIALLVGVGLVAGLLLWARRDRAFASTASVAEAYDRWTDDQLLERLWGEHVHLGHYGEPPRRRDFRRAKVDFVHELVRWSGLDQLPPGSRVLDVGCGIGGSARILARDYGFEVLAISISPGQIERARQLTPAGLPCRFAVMDALALELPDASFDAVWTVEAGPHMPDKQRFADELLRVLKPGGLLAVADWNRRDPAVQPLSALERAVMHQLLVQWAHPEFASIPGFRRNLETSPWATGLRVDTADWSRATLPSWIDSILEGARRPLAVLGLGPRAVLLGLRETPTLLLMHWGFATGMMQFGVFRARKPAATAAA
;
A
#
# COMPACT_ATOMS: atom_id res chain seq x y z
N MET A 1 -24.29 25.21 -78.67
CA MET A 1 -22.97 24.96 -78.06
C MET A 1 -23.15 24.86 -76.56
N THR A 2 -23.17 23.63 -76.04
CA THR A 2 -23.39 23.30 -74.63
C THR A 2 -22.04 23.27 -73.90
N ALA A 3 -21.81 24.17 -72.95
CA ALA A 3 -20.63 24.16 -72.09
C ALA A 3 -20.87 23.23 -70.89
N SER A 4 -20.06 22.19 -70.77
CA SER A 4 -20.04 21.28 -69.61
C SER A 4 -19.34 21.96 -68.42
N PRO A 5 -19.86 21.88 -67.18
CA PRO A 5 -19.14 22.39 -66.03
C PRO A 5 -18.04 21.38 -65.63
N THR A 6 -16.80 21.85 -65.58
CA THR A 6 -15.68 21.12 -64.97
C THR A 6 -15.92 20.98 -63.45
N PRO A 7 -15.74 19.79 -62.86
CA PRO A 7 -15.87 19.63 -61.42
C PRO A 7 -14.70 20.35 -60.73
N ARG A 8 -15.01 21.26 -59.80
CA ARG A 8 -13.98 21.84 -58.91
C ARG A 8 -13.39 20.71 -58.06
N PRO A 9 -12.05 20.65 -57.89
CA PRO A 9 -11.45 19.72 -56.94
C PRO A 9 -11.88 20.14 -55.53
N LYS A 10 -12.82 19.41 -54.93
CA LYS A 10 -13.07 19.48 -53.50
C LYS A 10 -12.13 18.47 -52.83
N THR A 11 -11.60 18.87 -51.67
CA THR A 11 -11.16 18.03 -50.53
C THR A 11 -9.68 17.61 -50.36
N ALA A 12 -8.69 18.20 -51.03
CA ALA A 12 -7.28 17.98 -50.62
C ALA A 12 -6.89 18.85 -49.41
N GLY A 13 -7.11 20.17 -49.48
CA GLY A 13 -6.67 21.11 -48.44
C GLY A 13 -7.41 21.01 -47.10
N SER A 14 -8.64 20.47 -47.06
CA SER A 14 -9.38 20.27 -45.81
C SER A 14 -8.86 19.06 -45.01
N ALA A 15 -8.40 18.01 -45.69
CA ALA A 15 -7.83 16.84 -45.02
C ALA A 15 -6.44 17.15 -44.45
N GLU A 16 -5.61 17.88 -45.19
CA GLU A 16 -4.29 18.32 -44.71
C GLU A 16 -4.39 19.29 -43.52
N ALA A 17 -5.38 20.19 -43.51
CA ALA A 17 -5.62 21.09 -42.39
C ALA A 17 -6.11 20.35 -41.13
N VAL A 18 -6.94 19.31 -41.29
CA VAL A 18 -7.36 18.46 -40.16
C VAL A 18 -6.18 17.64 -39.64
N LEU A 19 -5.38 17.05 -40.52
CA LEU A 19 -4.18 16.30 -40.15
C LEU A 19 -3.16 17.17 -39.42
N SER A 20 -2.90 18.39 -39.91
CA SER A 20 -1.96 19.32 -39.25
C SER A 20 -2.47 19.78 -37.88
N THR A 21 -3.78 19.99 -37.74
CA THR A 21 -4.41 20.29 -36.45
C THR A 21 -4.28 19.13 -35.47
N LEU A 22 -4.54 17.89 -35.92
CA LEU A 22 -4.37 16.69 -35.10
C LEU A 22 -2.91 16.48 -34.68
N TRP A 23 -1.96 16.73 -35.58
CA TRP A 23 -0.53 16.69 -35.27
C TRP A 23 -0.12 17.75 -34.24
N LEU A 24 -0.61 18.98 -34.36
CA LEU A 24 -0.35 20.04 -33.39
C LEU A 24 -0.93 19.69 -32.02
N ILE A 25 -2.15 19.16 -31.97
CA ILE A 25 -2.76 18.68 -30.72
C ILE A 25 -1.91 17.56 -30.11
N ALA A 26 -1.52 16.56 -30.90
CA ALA A 26 -0.69 15.46 -30.43
C ALA A 26 0.67 15.94 -29.89
N LEU A 27 1.30 16.90 -30.58
CA LEU A 27 2.55 17.52 -30.15
C LEU A 27 2.39 18.28 -28.84
N LEU A 28 1.35 19.12 -28.71
CA LEU A 28 1.09 19.87 -27.49
C LEU A 28 0.77 18.96 -26.30
N VAL A 29 -0.01 17.89 -26.54
CA VAL A 29 -0.25 16.85 -25.53
C VAL A 29 1.06 16.17 -25.13
N GLY A 30 1.91 15.82 -26.11
CA GLY A 30 3.22 15.22 -25.87
C GLY A 30 4.14 16.12 -25.03
N VAL A 31 4.26 17.40 -25.39
CA VAL A 31 5.05 18.38 -24.64
C VAL A 31 4.49 18.58 -23.23
N GLY A 32 3.16 18.67 -23.09
CA GLY A 32 2.49 18.77 -21.80
C GLY A 32 2.73 17.56 -20.91
N LEU A 33 2.68 16.35 -21.46
CA LEU A 33 2.99 15.11 -20.75
C LEU A 33 4.45 15.07 -20.29
N VAL A 34 5.39 15.43 -21.17
CA VAL A 34 6.82 15.50 -20.83
C VAL A 34 7.07 16.53 -19.73
N ALA A 35 6.52 17.73 -19.85
CA ALA A 35 6.63 18.76 -18.83
C ALA A 35 6.03 18.31 -17.49
N GLY A 36 4.87 17.64 -17.52
CA GLY A 36 4.23 17.06 -16.34
C GLY A 36 5.09 16.00 -15.66
N LEU A 37 5.70 15.08 -16.45
CA LEU A 37 6.61 14.07 -15.94
C LEU A 37 7.90 14.68 -15.35
N LEU A 38 8.45 15.72 -15.98
CA LEU A 38 9.61 16.44 -15.46
C LEU A 38 9.30 17.13 -14.13
N LEU A 39 8.13 17.75 -14.00
CA LEU A 39 7.67 18.36 -12.74
C LEU A 39 7.43 17.31 -11.65
N TRP A 40 6.82 16.18 -12.01
CA TRP A 40 6.62 15.05 -11.11
C TRP A 40 7.97 14.49 -10.62
N ALA A 41 8.95 14.33 -11.51
CA ALA A 41 10.28 13.81 -11.19
C ALA A 41 11.10 14.76 -10.30
N ARG A 42 10.87 16.07 -10.40
CA ARG A 42 11.62 17.10 -9.64
C ARG A 42 11.05 17.43 -8.27
N ARG A 43 9.85 16.95 -7.92
CA ARG A 43 9.26 17.26 -6.61
C ARG A 43 9.89 16.41 -5.52
N ASP A 44 10.47 17.09 -4.54
CA ASP A 44 11.06 16.47 -3.37
C ASP A 44 9.96 16.12 -2.34
N ARG A 45 9.75 14.82 -2.16
CA ARG A 45 8.97 14.24 -1.06
C ARG A 45 9.83 13.22 -0.30
N ALA A 46 11.15 13.38 -0.35
CA ALA A 46 12.06 12.46 0.30
C ALA A 46 11.69 12.29 1.77
N PHE A 47 11.86 11.07 2.26
CA PHE A 47 11.74 10.78 3.68
C PHE A 47 12.72 11.67 4.45
N ALA A 48 12.20 12.44 5.41
CA ALA A 48 13.01 13.25 6.32
C ALA A 48 12.95 12.71 7.76
N SER A 49 11.76 12.30 8.20
CA SER A 49 11.50 11.80 9.55
C SER A 49 10.15 11.07 9.62
N THR A 50 9.88 10.41 10.74
CA THR A 50 8.55 9.84 11.05
C THR A 50 7.44 10.89 11.01
N ALA A 51 7.72 12.14 11.42
CA ALA A 51 6.78 13.25 11.31
C ALA A 51 6.42 13.58 9.85
N SER A 52 7.39 13.53 8.93
CA SER A 52 7.13 13.77 7.50
C SER A 52 6.19 12.72 6.88
N VAL A 53 6.24 11.47 7.38
CA VAL A 53 5.31 10.41 6.99
C VAL A 53 3.92 10.69 7.54
N ALA A 54 3.81 11.07 8.82
CA ALA A 54 2.54 11.45 9.44
C ALA A 54 1.87 12.61 8.68
N GLU A 55 2.61 13.67 8.38
CA GLU A 55 2.11 14.82 7.59
C GLU A 55 1.69 14.43 6.16
N ALA A 56 2.33 13.44 5.53
CA ALA A 56 1.89 12.93 4.24
C ALA A 56 0.52 12.22 4.36
N TYR A 57 0.36 11.36 5.36
CA TYR A 57 -0.90 10.65 5.61
C TYR A 57 -2.03 11.56 6.07
N ASP A 58 -1.75 12.56 6.92
CA ASP A 58 -2.74 13.54 7.34
C ASP A 58 -3.27 14.31 6.12
N ARG A 59 -2.37 14.82 5.25
CA ARG A 59 -2.79 15.49 4.00
C ARG A 59 -3.61 14.59 3.09
N TRP A 60 -3.22 13.32 2.94
CA TRP A 60 -3.98 12.38 2.11
C TRP A 60 -5.34 12.03 2.70
N THR A 61 -5.46 12.01 4.03
CA THR A 61 -6.70 11.75 4.76
C THR A 61 -7.64 12.96 4.63
N ASP A 62 -7.13 14.17 4.82
CA ASP A 62 -7.87 15.42 4.67
C ASP A 62 -8.43 15.61 3.25
N ASP A 63 -7.65 15.25 2.23
CA ASP A 63 -8.07 15.34 0.83
C ASP A 63 -9.21 14.34 0.49
N GLN A 64 -9.50 13.36 1.37
CA GLN A 64 -10.49 12.27 1.25
C GLN A 64 -10.43 11.42 -0.04
N LEU A 65 -9.50 11.72 -0.94
CA LEU A 65 -9.41 11.12 -2.27
C LEU A 65 -9.09 9.63 -2.20
N LEU A 66 -8.13 9.25 -1.35
CA LEU A 66 -7.80 7.84 -1.14
C LEU A 66 -9.01 7.10 -0.57
N GLU A 67 -9.62 7.57 0.51
CA GLU A 67 -10.81 6.93 1.08
C GLU A 67 -11.94 6.76 0.05
N ARG A 68 -12.19 7.78 -0.78
CA ARG A 68 -13.25 7.73 -1.82
C ARG A 68 -12.92 6.82 -2.99
N LEU A 69 -11.67 6.50 -3.27
CA LEU A 69 -11.29 5.56 -4.33
C LEU A 69 -11.08 4.17 -3.75
N TRP A 70 -10.16 4.08 -2.80
CA TRP A 70 -9.64 2.86 -2.20
C TRP A 70 -10.54 2.27 -1.10
N GLY A 71 -11.53 3.02 -0.61
CA GLY A 71 -12.39 2.60 0.49
C GLY A 71 -11.70 2.69 1.84
N GLU A 72 -12.11 1.84 2.78
CA GLU A 72 -11.64 1.85 4.17
C GLU A 72 -10.26 1.20 4.40
N HIS A 73 -9.67 0.65 3.34
CA HIS A 73 -8.40 -0.07 3.39
C HIS A 73 -7.33 0.72 2.65
N VAL A 74 -6.18 0.97 3.28
CA VAL A 74 -5.03 1.65 2.65
C VAL A 74 -3.90 0.65 2.41
N HIS A 75 -4.21 -0.41 1.68
CA HIS A 75 -3.26 -1.46 1.27
C HIS A 75 -3.69 -2.10 -0.06
N LEU A 76 -2.86 -2.93 -0.71
CA LEU A 76 -3.24 -3.63 -1.94
C LEU A 76 -4.34 -4.70 -1.70
N GLY A 77 -4.98 -5.14 -2.79
CA GLY A 77 -5.95 -6.24 -2.77
C GLY A 77 -5.33 -7.59 -3.15
N HIS A 78 -5.98 -8.68 -2.73
CA HIS A 78 -5.60 -10.05 -3.08
C HIS A 78 -6.59 -10.64 -4.09
N TYR A 79 -6.08 -11.04 -5.26
CA TYR A 79 -6.88 -11.50 -6.40
C TYR A 79 -6.86 -13.03 -6.59
N GLY A 80 -6.20 -13.76 -5.69
CA GLY A 80 -6.03 -15.21 -5.76
C GLY A 80 -4.81 -15.63 -6.60
N GLU A 81 -4.52 -16.93 -6.60
CA GLU A 81 -3.46 -17.55 -7.39
C GLU A 81 -4.10 -18.72 -8.20
N PRO A 82 -4.27 -18.60 -9.53
CA PRO A 82 -3.97 -17.42 -10.35
C PRO A 82 -4.94 -16.25 -10.10
N PRO A 83 -4.52 -15.00 -10.37
CA PRO A 83 -5.36 -13.81 -10.18
C PRO A 83 -6.64 -13.85 -11.01
N ARG A 84 -7.76 -13.47 -10.40
CA ARG A 84 -9.07 -13.36 -11.05
C ARG A 84 -9.61 -11.94 -10.93
N ARG A 85 -10.37 -11.48 -11.94
CA ARG A 85 -11.03 -10.16 -11.89
C ARG A 85 -11.92 -10.07 -10.65
N ARG A 86 -11.76 -8.97 -9.91
CA ARG A 86 -12.51 -8.64 -8.71
C ARG A 86 -12.67 -7.12 -8.63
N ASP A 87 -13.74 -6.64 -8.01
CA ASP A 87 -13.80 -5.24 -7.57
C ASP A 87 -12.63 -4.95 -6.62
N PHE A 88 -11.96 -3.81 -6.79
CA PHE A 88 -10.74 -3.51 -6.05
C PHE A 88 -10.98 -3.45 -4.54
N ARG A 89 -12.07 -2.80 -4.10
CA ARG A 89 -12.39 -2.73 -2.67
C ARG A 89 -12.69 -4.10 -2.10
N ARG A 90 -13.36 -4.96 -2.87
CA ARG A 90 -13.58 -6.35 -2.46
C ARG A 90 -12.28 -7.15 -2.39
N ALA A 91 -11.36 -6.97 -3.34
CA ALA A 91 -10.04 -7.63 -3.30
C ALA A 91 -9.25 -7.26 -2.03
N LYS A 92 -9.43 -6.06 -1.49
CA LYS A 92 -8.79 -5.60 -0.24
C LYS A 92 -9.40 -6.25 0.99
N VAL A 93 -10.72 -6.45 1.00
CA VAL A 93 -11.37 -7.26 2.05
C VAL A 93 -10.89 -8.72 1.95
N ASP A 94 -10.85 -9.28 0.73
CA ASP A 94 -10.36 -10.65 0.50
C ASP A 94 -8.89 -10.81 0.94
N PHE A 95 -8.05 -9.77 0.79
CA PHE A 95 -6.68 -9.73 1.29
C PHE A 95 -6.61 -9.95 2.81
N VAL A 96 -7.43 -9.23 3.58
CA VAL A 96 -7.43 -9.35 5.05
C VAL A 96 -7.79 -10.78 5.45
N HIS A 97 -8.85 -11.35 4.86
CA HIS A 97 -9.24 -12.72 5.17
C HIS A 97 -8.19 -13.76 4.75
N GLU A 98 -7.51 -13.55 3.62
CA GLU A 98 -6.45 -14.44 3.18
C GLU A 98 -5.23 -14.39 4.12
N LEU A 99 -4.82 -13.20 4.56
CA LEU A 99 -3.71 -13.06 5.50
C LEU A 99 -4.06 -13.65 6.87
N VAL A 100 -5.30 -13.51 7.34
CA VAL A 100 -5.76 -14.18 8.56
C VAL A 100 -5.66 -15.71 8.44
N ARG A 101 -6.16 -16.30 7.35
CA ARG A 101 -6.06 -17.75 7.11
C ARG A 101 -4.61 -18.21 6.98
N TRP A 102 -3.82 -17.50 6.19
CA TRP A 102 -2.43 -17.88 5.91
C TRP A 102 -1.57 -17.80 7.18
N SER A 103 -1.79 -16.80 8.02
CA SER A 103 -1.08 -16.65 9.31
C SER A 103 -1.57 -17.58 10.42
N GLY A 104 -2.76 -18.17 10.26
CA GLY A 104 -3.41 -19.01 11.28
C GLY A 104 -4.10 -18.22 12.39
N LEU A 105 -4.29 -16.90 12.21
CA LEU A 105 -4.99 -16.07 13.18
C LEU A 105 -6.44 -16.53 13.39
N ASP A 106 -7.07 -17.14 12.38
CA ASP A 106 -8.40 -17.74 12.47
C ASP A 106 -8.50 -18.91 13.47
N GLN A 107 -7.38 -19.42 13.97
CA GLN A 107 -7.32 -20.45 15.01
C GLN A 107 -7.33 -19.87 16.44
N LEU A 108 -7.18 -18.55 16.59
CA LEU A 108 -7.28 -17.90 17.89
C LEU A 108 -8.74 -17.83 18.36
N PRO A 109 -9.00 -18.01 19.66
CA PRO A 109 -10.35 -17.92 20.18
C PRO A 109 -10.89 -16.47 20.06
N PRO A 110 -12.21 -16.29 19.91
CA PRO A 110 -12.84 -14.98 20.09
C PRO A 110 -12.47 -14.36 21.44
N GLY A 111 -12.33 -13.04 21.49
CA GLY A 111 -11.80 -12.30 22.65
C GLY A 111 -10.27 -12.22 22.72
N SER A 112 -9.55 -12.88 21.80
CA SER A 112 -8.09 -12.73 21.70
C SER A 112 -7.70 -11.28 21.43
N ARG A 113 -6.64 -10.81 22.09
CA ARG A 113 -6.15 -9.43 21.96
C ARG A 113 -5.21 -9.31 20.77
N VAL A 114 -5.56 -8.45 19.82
CA VAL A 114 -4.77 -8.21 18.60
C VAL A 114 -4.29 -6.76 18.54
N LEU A 115 -3.01 -6.56 18.23
CA LEU A 115 -2.44 -5.25 17.91
C LEU A 115 -2.36 -5.10 16.39
N ASP A 116 -3.05 -4.12 15.82
CA ASP A 116 -2.93 -3.71 14.41
C ASP A 116 -1.99 -2.50 14.30
N VAL A 117 -0.77 -2.73 13.83
CA VAL A 117 0.29 -1.72 13.72
C VAL A 117 0.27 -1.08 12.32
N GLY A 118 0.01 0.22 12.25
CA GLY A 118 -0.16 0.94 10.98
C GLY A 118 -1.57 0.79 10.40
N CYS A 119 -2.59 0.91 11.26
CA CYS A 119 -3.98 0.57 10.91
C CYS A 119 -4.67 1.49 9.89
N GLY A 120 -4.04 2.60 9.51
CA GLY A 120 -4.66 3.62 8.66
C GLY A 120 -5.98 4.12 9.26
N ILE A 121 -7.05 4.12 8.46
CA ILE A 121 -8.41 4.48 8.90
C ILE A 121 -9.21 3.29 9.48
N GLY A 122 -8.54 2.19 9.84
CA GLY A 122 -9.07 1.10 10.64
C GLY A 122 -9.89 0.03 9.91
N GLY A 123 -9.85 -0.04 8.57
CA GLY A 123 -10.62 -1.03 7.82
C GLY A 123 -10.29 -2.48 8.21
N SER A 124 -9.00 -2.82 8.29
CA SER A 124 -8.56 -4.16 8.69
C SER A 124 -8.88 -4.45 10.16
N ALA A 125 -8.61 -3.51 11.07
CA ALA A 125 -8.99 -3.61 12.47
C ALA A 125 -10.48 -3.91 12.67
N ARG A 126 -11.37 -3.27 11.91
CA ARG A 126 -12.82 -3.54 11.96
C ARG A 126 -13.18 -4.94 11.46
N ILE A 127 -12.52 -5.45 10.42
CA ILE A 127 -12.72 -6.84 9.96
C ILE A 127 -12.27 -7.83 11.03
N LEU A 128 -11.08 -7.63 11.60
CA LEU A 128 -10.54 -8.48 12.66
C LEU A 128 -11.48 -8.54 13.88
N ALA A 129 -12.01 -7.40 14.31
CA ALA A 129 -12.95 -7.33 15.43
C ALA A 129 -14.32 -7.96 15.08
N ARG A 130 -14.89 -7.64 13.90
CA ARG A 130 -16.25 -8.05 13.54
C ARG A 130 -16.35 -9.51 13.14
N ASP A 131 -15.45 -9.97 12.28
CA ASP A 131 -15.59 -11.25 11.59
C ASP A 131 -14.87 -12.39 12.34
N TYR A 132 -13.87 -12.05 13.17
CA TYR A 132 -13.10 -13.02 13.97
C TYR A 132 -13.30 -12.84 15.49
N GLY A 133 -14.02 -11.81 15.92
CA GLY A 133 -14.35 -11.58 17.33
C GLY A 133 -13.17 -11.16 18.18
N PHE A 134 -12.12 -10.56 17.61
CA PHE A 134 -10.94 -10.14 18.35
C PHE A 134 -11.14 -8.80 19.07
N GLU A 135 -10.41 -8.62 20.18
CA GLU A 135 -10.25 -7.32 20.84
C GLU A 135 -9.07 -6.59 20.21
N VAL A 136 -9.34 -5.62 19.34
CA VAL A 136 -8.30 -4.97 18.54
C VAL A 136 -7.90 -3.64 19.17
N LEU A 137 -6.60 -3.47 19.43
CA LEU A 137 -5.98 -2.15 19.54
C LEU A 137 -5.31 -1.85 18.20
N ALA A 138 -5.74 -0.80 17.53
CA ALA A 138 -5.19 -0.37 16.26
C ALA A 138 -4.43 0.95 16.43
N ILE A 139 -3.21 1.03 15.91
CA ILE A 139 -2.35 2.20 16.07
C ILE A 139 -1.90 2.77 14.73
N SER A 140 -1.70 4.08 14.68
CA SER A 140 -1.09 4.80 13.57
C SER A 140 -0.32 5.99 14.13
N ILE A 141 0.69 6.44 13.40
CA ILE A 141 1.42 7.67 13.75
C ILE A 141 0.63 8.94 13.39
N SER A 142 -0.41 8.83 12.54
CA SER A 142 -1.23 9.94 12.06
C SER A 142 -2.46 10.17 12.98
N PRO A 143 -2.55 11.33 13.66
CA PRO A 143 -3.73 11.69 14.44
C PRO A 143 -5.00 11.79 13.58
N GLY A 144 -4.90 12.30 12.35
CA GLY A 144 -6.03 12.42 11.43
C GLY A 144 -6.63 11.07 11.05
N GLN A 145 -5.78 10.07 10.78
CA GLN A 145 -6.22 8.70 10.52
C GLN A 145 -6.91 8.07 11.72
N ILE A 146 -6.36 8.26 12.92
CA ILE A 146 -6.94 7.72 14.16
C ILE A 146 -8.31 8.34 14.44
N GLU A 147 -8.45 9.65 14.25
CA GLU A 147 -9.74 10.32 14.39
C GLU A 147 -10.76 9.82 13.36
N ARG A 148 -10.34 9.70 12.09
CA ARG A 148 -11.21 9.15 11.04
C ARG A 148 -11.60 7.68 11.31
N ALA A 149 -10.67 6.87 11.82
CA ALA A 149 -10.93 5.48 12.18
C ALA A 149 -11.98 5.36 13.29
N ARG A 150 -11.94 6.24 14.29
CA ARG A 150 -12.96 6.30 15.35
C ARG A 150 -14.33 6.65 14.79
N GLN A 151 -14.42 7.64 13.89
CA GLN A 151 -15.68 8.06 13.26
C GLN A 151 -16.31 6.95 12.41
N LEU A 152 -15.49 6.17 11.71
CA LEU A 152 -15.93 5.07 10.85
C LEU A 152 -16.29 3.80 11.64
N THR A 153 -15.90 3.70 12.91
CA THR A 153 -16.08 2.48 13.70
C THR A 153 -17.42 2.49 14.43
N PRO A 154 -18.29 1.49 14.20
CA PRO A 154 -19.57 1.40 14.89
C PRO A 154 -19.40 1.28 16.40
N ALA A 155 -20.31 1.91 17.16
CA ALA A 155 -20.38 1.74 18.60
C ALA A 155 -20.57 0.25 18.97
N GLY A 156 -19.84 -0.22 19.98
CA GLY A 156 -19.92 -1.60 20.48
C GLY A 156 -18.99 -2.60 19.77
N LEU A 157 -18.33 -2.23 18.68
CA LEU A 157 -17.27 -3.06 18.11
C LEU A 157 -16.03 -3.02 19.03
N PRO A 158 -15.40 -4.15 19.40
CA PRO A 158 -14.26 -4.18 20.33
C PRO A 158 -12.95 -3.75 19.63
N CYS A 159 -12.94 -2.52 19.13
CA CYS A 159 -11.84 -1.94 18.37
C CYS A 159 -11.50 -0.55 18.93
N ARG A 160 -10.28 -0.39 19.44
CA ARG A 160 -9.77 0.87 20.02
C ARG A 160 -8.66 1.42 19.14
N PHE A 161 -8.52 2.75 19.11
CA PHE A 161 -7.56 3.44 18.26
C PHE A 161 -6.69 4.39 19.06
N ALA A 162 -5.38 4.35 18.84
CA ALA A 162 -4.41 5.22 19.52
C ALA A 162 -3.34 5.75 18.53
N VAL A 163 -2.89 6.98 18.77
CA VAL A 163 -1.71 7.52 18.08
C VAL A 163 -0.48 6.95 18.76
N MET A 164 0.39 6.26 18.03
CA MET A 164 1.58 5.63 18.60
C MET A 164 2.64 5.39 17.52
N ASP A 165 3.92 5.52 17.90
CA ASP A 165 5.06 5.18 17.05
C ASP A 165 5.36 3.67 17.16
N ALA A 166 5.40 2.99 16.02
CA ALA A 166 5.68 1.55 15.94
C ALA A 166 7.12 1.19 16.33
N LEU A 167 8.05 2.15 16.34
CA LEU A 167 9.43 1.96 16.80
C LEU A 167 9.61 2.15 18.32
N ALA A 168 8.56 2.60 19.00
CA ALA A 168 8.55 2.85 20.44
C ALA A 168 7.12 2.65 20.98
N LEU A 169 6.64 1.41 20.96
CA LEU A 169 5.31 1.07 21.46
C LEU A 169 5.26 1.27 22.97
N GLU A 170 4.43 2.20 23.42
CA GLU A 170 4.13 2.43 24.84
C GLU A 170 3.15 1.38 25.37
N LEU A 171 3.47 0.10 25.14
CA LEU A 171 2.67 -1.07 25.47
C LEU A 171 3.52 -2.07 26.29
N PRO A 172 2.93 -2.79 27.25
CA PRO A 172 3.67 -3.79 28.02
C PRO A 172 4.15 -4.94 27.15
N ASP A 173 5.27 -5.55 27.55
CA ASP A 173 5.77 -6.80 26.97
C ASP A 173 4.70 -7.90 27.06
N ALA A 174 4.71 -8.82 26.10
CA ALA A 174 3.84 -10.01 26.10
C ALA A 174 2.36 -9.71 26.43
N SER A 175 1.80 -8.67 25.81
CA SER A 175 0.46 -8.18 26.10
C SER A 175 -0.59 -8.58 25.04
N PHE A 176 -0.17 -9.03 23.86
CA PHE A 176 -1.07 -9.39 22.74
C PHE A 176 -0.95 -10.86 22.33
N ASP A 177 -2.10 -11.47 22.02
CA ASP A 177 -2.20 -12.83 21.48
C ASP A 177 -1.83 -12.88 20.01
N ALA A 178 -2.05 -11.78 19.28
CA ALA A 178 -1.55 -11.60 17.92
C ALA A 178 -1.08 -10.17 17.65
N VAL A 179 -0.11 -10.05 16.74
CA VAL A 179 0.33 -8.77 16.17
C VAL A 179 0.14 -8.84 14.65
N TRP A 180 -0.51 -7.82 14.11
CA TRP A 180 -0.89 -7.67 12.71
C TRP A 180 -0.32 -6.37 12.17
N THR A 181 0.28 -6.41 10.98
CA THR A 181 0.75 -5.21 10.27
C THR A 181 0.65 -5.43 8.77
N VAL A 182 0.08 -4.45 8.07
CA VAL A 182 -0.08 -4.49 6.61
C VAL A 182 0.38 -3.17 6.01
N GLU A 183 1.42 -3.24 5.17
CA GLU A 183 2.01 -2.14 4.41
C GLU A 183 2.55 -0.98 5.28
N ALA A 184 2.86 -1.25 6.55
CA ALA A 184 3.46 -0.29 7.46
C ALA A 184 4.99 -0.37 7.48
N GLY A 185 5.56 -1.58 7.32
CA GLY A 185 7.00 -1.82 7.42
C GLY A 185 7.85 -1.00 6.46
N PRO A 186 7.43 -0.71 5.21
CA PRO A 186 8.14 0.17 4.29
C PRO A 186 8.49 1.54 4.88
N HIS A 187 7.65 2.10 5.76
CA HIS A 187 7.85 3.42 6.36
C HIS A 187 8.84 3.44 7.53
N MET A 188 9.24 2.27 8.04
CA MET A 188 10.11 2.16 9.20
C MET A 188 11.57 2.38 8.82
N PRO A 189 12.27 3.43 9.29
CA PRO A 189 13.70 3.61 9.00
C PRO A 189 14.57 2.55 9.67
N ASP A 190 14.17 2.07 10.86
CA ASP A 190 14.87 1.01 11.59
C ASP A 190 14.03 -0.27 11.57
N LYS A 191 14.33 -1.15 10.59
CA LYS A 191 13.61 -2.42 10.44
C LYS A 191 13.86 -3.39 11.59
N GLN A 192 15.04 -3.31 12.23
CA GLN A 192 15.36 -4.19 13.36
C GLN A 192 14.55 -3.77 14.58
N ARG A 193 14.54 -2.48 14.92
CA ARG A 193 13.75 -1.99 16.05
C ARG A 193 12.26 -2.19 15.84
N PHE A 194 11.77 -2.04 14.62
CA PHE A 194 10.39 -2.40 14.28
C PHE A 194 10.12 -3.88 14.59
N ALA A 195 10.93 -4.81 14.08
CA ALA A 195 10.80 -6.24 14.37
C ALA A 195 10.85 -6.54 15.89
N ASP A 196 11.74 -5.86 16.62
CA ASP A 196 11.89 -6.01 18.07
C ASP A 196 10.64 -5.60 18.83
N GLU A 197 10.04 -4.45 18.49
CA GLU A 197 8.81 -3.97 19.12
C GLU A 197 7.61 -4.89 18.84
N LEU A 198 7.45 -5.36 17.59
CA LEU A 198 6.40 -6.32 17.24
C LEU A 198 6.51 -7.60 18.08
N LEU A 199 7.73 -8.12 18.24
CA LEU A 199 7.96 -9.36 18.99
C LEU A 199 7.95 -9.16 20.49
N ARG A 200 8.34 -7.99 21.01
CA ARG A 200 8.30 -7.66 22.44
C ARG A 200 6.89 -7.73 22.99
N VAL A 201 5.95 -7.06 22.33
CA VAL A 201 4.55 -6.99 22.78
C VAL A 201 3.77 -8.29 22.53
N LEU A 202 4.29 -9.18 21.66
CA LEU A 202 3.68 -10.48 21.39
C LEU A 202 3.91 -11.47 22.54
N LYS A 203 2.84 -12.10 23.02
CA LYS A 203 2.89 -13.15 24.06
C LYS A 203 3.68 -14.37 23.57
N PRO A 204 4.31 -15.12 24.49
CA PRO A 204 4.73 -16.49 24.21
C PRO A 204 3.54 -17.32 23.69
N GLY A 205 3.72 -18.05 22.59
CA GLY A 205 2.65 -18.77 21.90
C GLY A 205 1.78 -17.91 20.96
N GLY A 206 1.95 -16.58 20.95
CA GLY A 206 1.20 -15.65 20.12
C GLY A 206 1.60 -15.69 18.65
N LEU A 207 0.73 -15.17 17.78
CA LEU A 207 0.89 -15.18 16.33
C LEU A 207 1.28 -13.80 15.78
N LEU A 208 2.23 -13.79 14.86
CA LEU A 208 2.60 -12.62 14.07
C LEU A 208 2.09 -12.78 12.65
N ALA A 209 1.47 -11.74 12.09
CA ALA A 209 1.12 -11.63 10.67
C ALA A 209 1.62 -10.29 10.13
N VAL A 210 2.53 -10.34 9.16
CA VAL A 210 3.05 -9.15 8.46
C VAL A 210 2.83 -9.30 6.97
N ALA A 211 2.49 -8.22 6.29
CA ALA A 211 2.46 -8.16 4.84
C ALA A 211 2.98 -6.81 4.37
N ASP A 212 4.00 -6.77 3.52
CA ASP A 212 4.69 -5.53 3.16
C ASP A 212 5.23 -5.53 1.73
N TRP A 213 5.56 -4.33 1.23
CA TRP A 213 6.32 -4.16 0.01
C TRP A 213 7.80 -4.39 0.29
N ASN A 214 8.40 -5.28 -0.49
CA ASN A 214 9.80 -5.64 -0.39
C ASN A 214 10.51 -5.38 -1.71
N ARG A 215 11.82 -5.13 -1.66
CA ARG A 215 12.66 -5.16 -2.86
C ARG A 215 13.24 -6.55 -3.07
N ARG A 216 13.61 -6.87 -4.31
CA ARG A 216 14.41 -8.07 -4.60
C ARG A 216 15.70 -8.06 -3.77
N ASP A 217 16.02 -9.22 -3.20
CA ASP A 217 17.21 -9.37 -2.38
C ASP A 217 18.49 -9.17 -3.22
N PRO A 218 19.42 -8.29 -2.81
CA PRO A 218 20.65 -8.05 -3.55
C PRO A 218 21.55 -9.29 -3.63
N ALA A 219 21.42 -10.25 -2.70
CA ALA A 219 22.14 -11.52 -2.74
C ALA A 219 21.63 -12.45 -3.85
N VAL A 220 20.39 -12.29 -4.30
CA VAL A 220 19.85 -13.01 -5.47
C VAL A 220 20.29 -12.30 -6.74
N GLN A 221 19.99 -11.00 -6.86
CA GLN A 221 20.40 -10.19 -7.99
C GLN A 221 20.41 -8.71 -7.62
N PRO A 222 21.54 -7.99 -7.79
CA PRO A 222 21.58 -6.56 -7.57
C PRO A 222 20.72 -5.82 -8.60
N LEU A 223 20.19 -4.66 -8.20
CA LEU A 223 19.43 -3.79 -9.11
C LEU A 223 20.36 -3.23 -10.20
N SER A 224 19.92 -3.27 -11.45
CA SER A 224 20.54 -2.57 -12.59
C SER A 224 20.51 -1.05 -12.42
N ALA A 225 21.20 -0.30 -13.29
CA ALA A 225 21.19 1.16 -13.23
C ALA A 225 19.77 1.75 -13.41
N LEU A 226 18.98 1.18 -14.32
CA LEU A 226 17.59 1.58 -14.52
C LEU A 226 16.73 1.27 -13.29
N GLU A 227 16.82 0.05 -12.76
CA GLU A 227 16.07 -0.33 -11.55
C GLU A 227 16.45 0.51 -10.34
N ARG A 228 17.72 0.90 -10.17
CA ARG A 228 18.13 1.83 -9.11
C ARG A 228 17.51 3.21 -9.27
N ALA A 229 17.45 3.74 -10.49
CA ALA A 229 16.80 5.01 -10.76
C ALA A 229 15.29 4.96 -10.49
N VAL A 230 14.62 3.88 -10.91
CA VAL A 230 13.20 3.65 -10.62
C VAL A 230 12.97 3.48 -9.12
N MET A 231 13.78 2.68 -8.44
CA MET A 231 13.70 2.48 -6.98
C MET A 231 13.83 3.80 -6.23
N HIS A 232 14.83 4.62 -6.56
CA HIS A 232 15.00 5.94 -5.96
C HIS A 232 13.72 6.78 -6.14
N GLN A 233 13.15 6.78 -7.35
CA GLN A 233 11.92 7.52 -7.62
C GLN A 233 10.73 7.01 -6.79
N LEU A 234 10.58 5.69 -6.64
CA LEU A 234 9.51 5.09 -5.82
C LEU A 234 9.65 5.48 -4.34
N LEU A 235 10.88 5.46 -3.80
CA LEU A 235 11.15 5.84 -2.43
C LEU A 235 10.80 7.31 -2.18
N VAL A 236 11.23 8.21 -3.08
CA VAL A 236 10.96 9.65 -2.96
C VAL A 236 9.47 9.96 -3.06
N GLN A 237 8.73 9.38 -4.01
CA GLN A 237 7.33 9.78 -4.25
C GLN A 237 6.39 9.52 -3.07
N TRP A 238 6.69 8.50 -2.27
CA TRP A 238 5.87 8.08 -1.12
C TRP A 238 6.63 8.15 0.22
N ALA A 239 7.72 8.92 0.28
CA ALA A 239 8.49 9.15 1.51
C ALA A 239 8.90 7.86 2.23
N HIS A 240 9.35 6.85 1.48
CA HIS A 240 9.89 5.62 2.07
C HIS A 240 11.40 5.76 2.29
N PRO A 241 11.93 5.40 3.48
CA PRO A 241 13.37 5.36 3.71
C PRO A 241 14.03 4.25 2.87
N GLU A 242 13.48 3.04 2.94
CA GLU A 242 13.93 1.88 2.18
C GLU A 242 12.89 0.74 2.22
N PHE A 243 12.94 -0.13 1.22
CA PHE A 243 12.25 -1.41 1.25
C PHE A 243 13.24 -2.52 1.67
N ALA A 244 12.91 -3.27 2.72
CA ALA A 244 13.64 -4.49 3.05
C ALA A 244 13.42 -5.55 1.96
N SER A 245 14.32 -6.52 1.83
CA SER A 245 14.00 -7.76 1.10
C SER A 245 13.20 -8.72 1.98
N ILE A 246 12.48 -9.67 1.38
CA ILE A 246 11.79 -10.74 2.15
C ILE A 246 12.78 -11.48 3.06
N PRO A 247 13.94 -11.97 2.58
CA PRO A 247 14.93 -12.60 3.47
C PRO A 247 15.53 -11.61 4.48
N GLY A 248 15.66 -10.34 4.13
CA GLY A 248 16.16 -9.29 5.03
C GLY A 248 15.26 -9.09 6.24
N PHE A 249 13.98 -8.83 6.01
CA PHE A 249 13.03 -8.62 7.10
C PHE A 249 12.78 -9.90 7.91
N ARG A 250 12.78 -11.07 7.26
CA ARG A 250 12.79 -12.36 7.95
C ARG A 250 13.95 -12.46 8.94
N ARG A 251 15.17 -12.10 8.52
CA ARG A 251 16.33 -12.07 9.42
C ARG A 251 16.11 -11.10 10.57
N ASN A 252 15.59 -9.89 10.33
CA ASN A 252 15.32 -8.94 11.41
C ASN A 252 14.41 -9.53 12.49
N LEU A 253 13.35 -10.25 12.08
CA LEU A 253 12.46 -10.96 13.00
C LEU A 253 13.20 -12.09 13.74
N GLU A 254 13.97 -12.93 13.04
CA GLU A 254 14.68 -14.07 13.63
C GLU A 254 15.86 -13.68 14.53
N THR A 255 16.48 -12.51 14.32
CA THR A 255 17.60 -12.01 15.13
C THR A 255 17.18 -11.11 16.29
N SER A 256 15.88 -10.83 16.43
CA SER A 256 15.38 -10.02 17.53
C SER A 256 15.75 -10.62 18.89
N PRO A 257 16.09 -9.82 19.92
CA PRO A 257 16.28 -10.33 21.28
C PRO A 257 15.03 -11.02 21.85
N TRP A 258 13.85 -10.79 21.25
CA TRP A 258 12.58 -11.40 21.64
C TRP A 258 12.23 -12.67 20.82
N ALA A 259 13.14 -13.11 19.94
CA ALA A 259 12.90 -14.19 18.97
C ALA A 259 13.57 -15.53 19.33
N THR A 260 13.93 -15.78 20.59
CA THR A 260 14.58 -17.06 20.97
C THR A 260 13.76 -18.26 20.49
N GLY A 261 14.31 -19.02 19.53
CA GLY A 261 13.66 -20.19 18.92
C GLY A 261 12.55 -19.88 17.90
N LEU A 262 12.36 -18.61 17.51
CA LEU A 262 11.37 -18.19 16.52
C LEU A 262 11.75 -18.73 15.15
N ARG A 263 10.78 -19.31 14.45
CA ARG A 263 10.87 -19.60 13.01
C ARG A 263 9.85 -18.75 12.29
N VAL A 264 10.29 -18.04 11.27
CA VAL A 264 9.44 -17.18 10.46
C VAL A 264 9.20 -17.85 9.11
N ASP A 265 7.94 -18.13 8.79
CA ASP A 265 7.55 -18.57 7.45
C ASP A 265 7.28 -17.34 6.59
N THR A 266 7.69 -17.39 5.32
CA THR A 266 7.46 -16.30 4.37
C THR A 266 6.88 -16.81 3.06
N ALA A 267 6.10 -15.98 2.38
CA ALA A 267 5.67 -16.20 1.01
C ALA A 267 5.73 -14.90 0.20
N ASP A 268 5.73 -15.03 -1.12
CA ASP A 268 5.70 -13.91 -2.06
C ASP A 268 4.33 -13.88 -2.76
N TRP A 269 3.53 -12.87 -2.44
CA TRP A 269 2.19 -12.66 -2.98
C TRP A 269 2.16 -11.69 -4.15
N SER A 270 3.31 -11.39 -4.78
CA SER A 270 3.40 -10.41 -5.88
C SER A 270 2.39 -10.67 -6.98
N ARG A 271 2.21 -11.94 -7.39
CA ARG A 271 1.25 -12.30 -8.44
C ARG A 271 -0.19 -12.01 -8.01
N ALA A 272 -0.55 -12.42 -6.79
CA ALA A 272 -1.88 -12.25 -6.25
C ALA A 272 -2.24 -10.78 -6.02
N THR A 273 -1.27 -9.89 -5.79
CA THR A 273 -1.51 -8.46 -5.52
C THR A 273 -1.27 -7.54 -6.73
N LEU A 274 -0.55 -8.00 -7.77
CA LEU A 274 -0.18 -7.21 -8.95
C LEU A 274 -1.35 -6.44 -9.61
N PRO A 275 -2.57 -7.01 -9.76
CA PRO A 275 -3.68 -6.28 -10.39
C PRO A 275 -4.06 -4.99 -9.66
N SER A 276 -3.78 -4.91 -8.34
CA SER A 276 -4.09 -3.73 -7.51
C SER A 276 -3.53 -2.43 -8.07
N TRP A 277 -2.35 -2.46 -8.69
CA TRP A 277 -1.71 -1.24 -9.20
C TRP A 277 -2.49 -0.63 -10.35
N ILE A 278 -2.94 -1.46 -11.30
CA ILE A 278 -3.77 -1.01 -12.42
C ILE A 278 -5.17 -0.66 -11.92
N ASP A 279 -5.75 -1.47 -11.05
CA ASP A 279 -7.08 -1.21 -10.52
C ASP A 279 -7.15 0.10 -9.73
N SER A 280 -6.09 0.45 -9.01
CA SER A 280 -5.95 1.75 -8.33
C SER A 280 -6.07 2.95 -9.27
N ILE A 281 -5.49 2.85 -10.47
CA ILE A 281 -5.58 3.89 -11.51
C ILE A 281 -7.01 3.93 -12.08
N LEU A 282 -7.59 2.75 -12.32
CA LEU A 282 -8.90 2.62 -12.94
C LEU A 282 -10.06 3.01 -12.02
N GLU A 283 -9.89 3.02 -10.70
CA GLU A 283 -10.96 3.44 -9.77
C GLU A 283 -11.48 4.85 -10.06
N GLY A 284 -10.62 5.78 -10.48
CA GLY A 284 -11.06 7.13 -10.86
C GLY A 284 -12.02 7.13 -12.05
N ALA A 285 -11.79 6.23 -13.01
CA ALA A 285 -12.66 6.04 -14.16
C ALA A 285 -13.93 5.23 -13.82
N ARG A 286 -13.85 4.28 -12.89
CA ARG A 286 -14.99 3.48 -12.42
C ARG A 286 -15.93 4.26 -11.52
N ARG A 287 -15.40 5.25 -10.80
CA ARG A 287 -16.13 6.07 -9.82
C ARG A 287 -15.97 7.56 -10.13
N PRO A 288 -16.36 8.03 -11.34
CA PRO A 288 -16.09 9.40 -11.77
C PRO A 288 -16.73 10.43 -10.84
N LEU A 289 -17.93 10.15 -10.31
CA LEU A 289 -18.62 11.02 -9.36
C LEU A 289 -17.88 11.13 -8.01
N ALA A 290 -17.14 10.10 -7.60
CA ALA A 290 -16.38 10.11 -6.35
C ALA A 290 -15.19 11.08 -6.43
N VAL A 291 -14.58 11.21 -7.61
CA VAL A 291 -13.47 12.15 -7.88
C VAL A 291 -13.99 13.55 -8.21
N LEU A 292 -14.99 13.66 -9.09
CA LEU A 292 -15.55 14.96 -9.50
C LEU A 292 -16.19 15.69 -8.32
N GLY A 293 -16.81 14.96 -7.39
CA GLY A 293 -17.39 15.51 -6.16
C GLY A 293 -16.37 16.05 -5.15
N LEU A 294 -15.06 15.88 -5.38
CA LEU A 294 -13.98 16.49 -4.60
C LEU A 294 -13.37 17.74 -5.28
N GLY A 295 -13.88 18.10 -6.46
CA GLY A 295 -13.42 19.25 -7.24
C GLY A 295 -12.19 18.98 -8.11
N PRO A 296 -11.81 19.94 -8.97
CA PRO A 296 -10.79 19.76 -10.00
C PRO A 296 -9.38 19.48 -9.44
N ARG A 297 -9.08 19.95 -8.22
CA ARG A 297 -7.81 19.69 -7.54
C ARG A 297 -7.61 18.20 -7.26
N ALA A 298 -8.65 17.49 -6.84
CA ALA A 298 -8.57 16.07 -6.52
C ALA A 298 -8.32 15.20 -7.77
N VAL A 299 -8.91 15.57 -8.92
CA VAL A 299 -8.61 14.94 -10.22
C VAL A 299 -7.13 15.08 -10.56
N LEU A 300 -6.57 16.30 -10.41
CA LEU A 300 -5.16 16.55 -10.67
C LEU A 300 -4.23 15.76 -9.73
N LEU A 301 -4.60 15.66 -8.45
CA LEU A 301 -3.87 14.87 -7.46
C LEU A 301 -3.89 13.37 -7.80
N GLY A 302 -5.02 12.82 -8.23
CA GLY A 302 -5.11 11.42 -8.65
C GLY A 302 -4.28 11.11 -9.89
N LEU A 303 -4.37 11.96 -10.93
CA LEU A 303 -3.56 11.82 -12.14
C LEU A 303 -2.06 11.92 -11.84
N ARG A 304 -1.67 12.75 -10.86
CA ARG A 304 -0.27 12.91 -10.42
C ARG A 304 0.33 11.63 -9.86
N GLU A 305 -0.45 10.75 -9.23
CA GLU A 305 0.06 9.49 -8.66
C GLU A 305 0.15 8.36 -9.70
N THR A 306 -0.46 8.53 -10.88
CA THR A 306 -0.49 7.52 -11.94
C THR A 306 0.90 7.06 -12.40
N PRO A 307 1.89 7.94 -12.64
CA PRO A 307 3.24 7.50 -13.00
C PRO A 307 3.88 6.62 -11.93
N THR A 308 3.72 6.96 -10.65
CA THR A 308 4.25 6.16 -9.53
C THR A 308 3.59 4.78 -9.48
N LEU A 309 2.27 4.70 -9.64
CA LEU A 309 1.52 3.44 -9.67
C LEU A 309 1.94 2.55 -10.86
N LEU A 310 2.21 3.14 -12.03
CA LEU A 310 2.72 2.40 -13.19
C LEU A 310 4.15 1.88 -12.96
N LEU A 311 5.01 2.67 -12.32
CA LEU A 311 6.35 2.22 -11.94
C LEU A 311 6.30 1.10 -10.89
N MET A 312 5.39 1.17 -9.92
CA MET A 312 5.15 0.07 -8.99
C MET A 312 4.69 -1.17 -9.75
N HIS A 313 3.67 -1.08 -10.60
CA HIS A 313 3.23 -2.21 -11.42
C HIS A 313 4.40 -2.84 -12.20
N TRP A 314 5.22 -2.02 -12.87
CA TRP A 314 6.40 -2.49 -13.58
C TRP A 314 7.41 -3.16 -12.65
N GLY A 315 7.67 -2.57 -11.48
CA GLY A 315 8.59 -3.11 -10.47
C GLY A 315 8.18 -4.50 -9.98
N PHE A 316 6.90 -4.70 -9.69
CA PHE A 316 6.38 -6.02 -9.29
C PHE A 316 6.35 -7.01 -10.48
N ALA A 317 5.94 -6.55 -11.67
CA ALA A 317 5.88 -7.40 -12.87
C ALA A 317 7.25 -7.90 -13.35
N THR A 318 8.31 -7.14 -13.10
CA THR A 318 9.70 -7.49 -13.44
C THR A 318 10.45 -8.19 -12.30
N GLY A 319 9.81 -8.34 -11.13
CA GLY A 319 10.44 -8.91 -9.93
C GLY A 319 11.51 -8.02 -9.32
N MET A 320 11.54 -6.72 -9.63
CA MET A 320 12.35 -5.72 -8.91
C MET A 320 11.79 -5.50 -7.49
N MET A 321 10.46 -5.48 -7.40
CA MET A 321 9.68 -5.42 -6.16
C MET A 321 8.99 -6.75 -5.93
N GLN A 322 8.72 -7.05 -4.66
CA GLN A 322 8.01 -8.23 -4.19
C GLN A 322 6.96 -7.84 -3.14
N PHE A 323 5.94 -8.67 -2.98
CA PHE A 323 4.96 -8.52 -1.90
C PHE A 323 5.19 -9.62 -0.87
N GLY A 324 5.94 -9.32 0.19
CA GLY A 324 6.23 -10.31 1.21
C GLY A 324 5.10 -10.47 2.19
N VAL A 325 4.76 -11.71 2.52
CA VAL A 325 3.99 -12.03 3.74
C VAL A 325 4.85 -12.85 4.69
N PHE A 326 4.70 -12.60 5.98
CA PHE A 326 5.49 -13.20 7.05
C PHE A 326 4.53 -13.66 8.14
N ARG A 327 4.71 -14.89 8.60
CA ARG A 327 4.03 -15.39 9.79
C ARG A 327 5.01 -16.03 10.72
N ALA A 328 4.74 -15.92 12.01
CA ALA A 328 5.50 -16.64 13.01
C ALA A 328 4.60 -16.95 14.21
N ARG A 329 4.93 -18.02 14.91
CA ARG A 329 4.38 -18.27 16.24
C ARG A 329 5.51 -18.12 17.25
N LYS A 330 5.40 -17.16 18.16
CA LYS A 330 6.41 -16.97 19.21
C LYS A 330 6.47 -18.24 20.06
N PRO A 331 7.65 -18.84 20.30
CA PRO A 331 7.73 -20.02 21.14
C PRO A 331 7.11 -19.78 22.51
N ALA A 332 6.48 -20.81 23.06
CA ALA A 332 6.03 -20.75 24.45
C ALA A 332 7.27 -20.55 25.35
N ALA A 333 7.12 -19.80 26.43
CA ALA A 333 8.15 -19.73 27.43
C ALA A 333 8.40 -21.16 27.93
N THR A 334 9.63 -21.65 27.82
CA THR A 334 10.01 -22.90 28.47
C THR A 334 9.70 -22.71 29.95
N ALA A 335 8.81 -23.53 30.51
CA ALA A 335 8.62 -23.54 31.96
C ALA A 335 10.00 -23.75 32.58
N ALA A 336 10.48 -22.77 33.36
CA ALA A 336 11.68 -22.97 34.15
C ALA A 336 11.41 -24.19 35.06
N ALA A 337 12.16 -25.26 34.84
CA ALA A 337 12.09 -26.49 35.62
C ALA A 337 12.63 -26.27 37.03
#